data_AF-A0A520GYK5-F1
#
_entry.id   AF-A0A520GYK5-F1
#
_cell.length_a   1.000
_cell.length_b   1.000
_cell.length_c   1.000
_cell.angle_alpha   90.00
_cell.angle_beta   90.00
_cell.angle_gamma   90.00
#
_symmetry.space_group_name_H-M   'P 1'
#
loop_
_entity.id
_entity.type
_entity.pdbx_description
1 polymer ?
#
loop_
_entity_poly.entity_id
_entity_poly.type
_entity_poly.pdbx_seq_one_letter_code
_entity_poly.pdbx_strand_id
1 'polypeptide(L)'
;MWDAVERQVVDDLRRDPKIAARAGELQQRLAEGRIAPRTAARRLLGGGDAGDATRPFRILGLQQVAIGAPDRRRLHALWVDLLGIEPVGLFASERENVDEEICAVGHGAARVEIDLMQPIDPAARPAVHEPALNHVGFWVDDLRAAVDWLTAKGLRFAPGGIRRGASGHDVCFIHPRPAEGFTHCGEGVLIELVQAPA
;
A
#
# COMPACT_ATOMS: atom_id res chain seq x y z
N MET A 1 2.46 -30.21 0.19
CA MET A 1 3.49 -29.93 -0.84
C MET A 1 3.74 -28.43 -0.94
N TRP A 2 2.69 -27.60 -1.00
CA TRP A 2 2.76 -26.14 -0.88
C TRP A 2 3.44 -25.64 0.40
N ASP A 3 3.13 -26.21 1.57
CA ASP A 3 3.77 -25.83 2.85
C ASP A 3 5.30 -26.04 2.87
N ALA A 4 5.83 -26.90 2.02
CA ALA A 4 7.27 -27.14 1.92
C ALA A 4 7.95 -26.07 1.05
N VAL A 5 7.27 -25.63 -0.01
CA VAL A 5 7.74 -24.57 -0.91
C VAL A 5 7.66 -23.20 -0.23
N GLU A 6 6.58 -22.93 0.50
CA GLU A 6 6.45 -21.70 1.29
C GLU A 6 7.51 -21.63 2.40
N ARG A 7 7.72 -22.75 3.14
CA ARG A 7 8.84 -22.85 4.09
C ARG A 7 10.18 -22.66 3.41
N GLN A 8 10.36 -23.19 2.20
CA GLN A 8 11.61 -23.05 1.46
C GLN A 8 11.84 -21.59 0.99
N VAL A 9 10.82 -20.89 0.50
CA VAL A 9 10.91 -19.47 0.10
C VAL A 9 11.16 -18.57 1.30
N VAL A 10 10.46 -18.80 2.41
CA VAL A 10 10.69 -18.09 3.67
C VAL A 10 12.09 -18.40 4.21
N ASP A 11 12.53 -19.64 4.13
CA ASP A 11 13.88 -20.04 4.52
C ASP A 11 14.93 -19.44 3.59
N ASP A 12 14.69 -19.32 2.29
CA ASP A 12 15.62 -18.73 1.33
C ASP A 12 15.71 -17.20 1.50
N LEU A 13 14.59 -16.52 1.79
CA LEU A 13 14.58 -15.12 2.20
C LEU A 13 15.29 -14.91 3.56
N ARG A 14 15.18 -15.86 4.49
CA ARG A 14 15.94 -15.86 5.75
C ARG A 14 17.42 -16.20 5.57
N ARG A 15 17.79 -16.97 4.53
CA ARG A 15 19.16 -17.37 4.19
C ARG A 15 19.85 -16.38 3.27
N ASP A 16 19.14 -15.41 2.68
CA ASP A 16 19.77 -14.29 1.98
C ASP A 16 20.79 -13.64 2.94
N PRO A 17 22.09 -13.63 2.60
CA PRO A 17 23.14 -13.21 3.53
C PRO A 17 22.96 -11.79 4.04
N LYS A 18 22.32 -10.90 3.26
CA LYS A 18 22.07 -9.51 3.62
C LYS A 18 20.87 -9.39 4.56
N ILE A 19 19.81 -10.17 4.32
CA ILE A 19 18.62 -10.21 5.20
C ILE A 19 18.98 -10.92 6.52
N ALA A 20 19.68 -12.04 6.46
CA ALA A 20 20.13 -12.83 7.61
C ALA A 20 21.08 -12.02 8.52
N ALA A 21 22.08 -11.37 7.95
CA ALA A 21 23.01 -10.53 8.71
C ALA A 21 22.30 -9.35 9.37
N ARG A 22 21.37 -8.71 8.65
CA ARG A 22 20.58 -7.58 9.18
C ARG A 22 19.59 -8.00 10.26
N ALA A 23 18.92 -9.15 10.09
CA ALA A 23 18.05 -9.72 11.11
C ALA A 23 18.84 -10.14 12.37
N GLY A 24 20.01 -10.76 12.20
CA GLY A 24 20.91 -11.14 13.29
C GLY A 24 21.44 -9.94 14.07
N GLU A 25 21.88 -8.89 13.39
CA GLU A 25 22.32 -7.64 14.03
C GLU A 25 21.19 -7.00 14.85
N LEU A 26 19.97 -6.99 14.31
CA LEU A 26 18.80 -6.42 14.98
C LEU A 26 18.35 -7.26 16.18
N GLN A 27 18.35 -8.58 16.07
CA GLN A 27 18.08 -9.49 17.19
C GLN A 27 19.11 -9.34 18.32
N GLN A 28 20.40 -9.23 17.98
CA GLN A 28 21.45 -9.01 18.96
C GLN A 28 21.26 -7.67 19.69
N ARG A 29 20.98 -6.60 18.94
CA ARG A 29 20.73 -5.27 19.54
C ARG A 29 19.45 -5.21 20.37
N LEU A 30 18.44 -6.01 20.04
CA LEU A 30 17.23 -6.18 20.85
C LEU A 30 17.53 -6.90 22.16
N ALA A 31 18.25 -8.02 22.09
CA ALA A 31 18.63 -8.80 23.26
C ALA A 31 19.49 -7.99 24.24
N GLU A 32 20.30 -7.08 23.72
CA GLU A 32 21.15 -6.17 24.50
C GLU A 32 20.43 -4.88 24.93
N GLY A 33 19.14 -4.72 24.63
CA GLY A 33 18.36 -3.52 24.97
C GLY A 33 18.81 -2.24 24.25
N ARG A 34 19.69 -2.34 23.25
CA ARG A 34 20.24 -1.20 22.49
C ARG A 34 19.23 -0.60 21.50
N ILE A 35 18.18 -1.33 21.17
CA ILE A 35 17.06 -0.87 20.33
C ILE A 35 15.75 -1.44 20.85
N ALA A 36 14.64 -0.72 20.68
CA ALA A 36 13.32 -1.22 21.02
C ALA A 36 12.80 -2.25 19.98
N PRO A 37 11.94 -3.22 20.37
CA PRO A 37 11.28 -4.16 19.45
C PRO A 37 10.67 -3.51 18.21
N ARG A 38 10.02 -2.35 18.39
CA ARG A 38 9.45 -1.54 17.31
C ARG A 38 10.52 -1.00 16.34
N THR A 39 11.69 -0.61 16.83
CA THR A 39 12.81 -0.10 16.02
C THR A 39 13.48 -1.22 15.22
N ALA A 40 13.52 -2.45 15.75
CA ALA A 40 14.01 -3.61 15.00
C ALA A 40 13.06 -4.01 13.87
N ALA A 41 11.75 -4.07 14.15
CA ALA A 41 10.74 -4.30 13.12
C ALA A 41 10.79 -3.24 12.01
N ARG A 42 10.98 -1.95 12.36
CA ARG A 42 11.18 -0.83 11.42
C ARG A 42 12.30 -1.10 10.42
N ARG A 43 13.44 -1.59 10.89
CA ARG A 43 14.64 -1.79 10.06
C ARG A 43 14.62 -3.08 9.26
N LEU A 44 13.81 -4.06 9.68
CA LEU A 44 13.53 -5.30 8.97
C LEU A 44 12.60 -5.08 7.77
N LEU A 45 11.56 -4.24 7.94
CA LEU A 45 10.56 -3.93 6.90
C LEU A 45 11.02 -2.84 5.91
N GLY A 46 12.31 -2.50 5.90
CA GLY A 46 12.85 -1.49 4.97
C GLY A 46 12.60 -0.03 5.34
N GLY A 47 12.05 0.26 6.52
CA GLY A 47 11.95 1.62 7.04
C GLY A 47 13.34 2.21 7.26
N GLY A 48 13.74 3.12 6.36
CA GLY A 48 15.00 3.86 6.47
C GLY A 48 15.05 4.74 7.72
N ASP A 49 16.25 4.92 8.28
CA ASP A 49 16.51 5.84 9.40
C ASP A 49 16.75 7.29 8.95
N ALA A 50 16.55 7.62 7.68
CA ALA A 50 16.93 8.91 7.10
C ALA A 50 15.73 9.65 6.52
N GLY A 51 15.51 10.89 7.00
CA GLY A 51 14.76 11.87 6.22
C GLY A 51 14.04 12.95 6.99
N ASP A 52 14.82 13.79 7.67
CA ASP A 52 14.46 15.08 8.29
C ASP A 52 13.83 15.00 9.68
N ALA A 53 14.45 15.70 10.64
CA ALA A 53 13.91 15.91 11.98
C ALA A 53 12.62 16.76 11.99
N THR A 54 12.07 17.09 10.81
CA THR A 54 10.89 17.95 10.60
C THR A 54 9.66 17.25 9.98
N ARG A 55 9.76 15.98 9.55
CA ARG A 55 8.61 15.26 8.97
C ARG A 55 7.80 14.54 10.06
N PRO A 56 6.52 14.91 10.30
CA PRO A 56 5.77 14.43 11.46
C PRO A 56 5.06 13.08 11.24
N PHE A 57 5.35 12.37 10.14
CA PHE A 57 4.72 11.10 9.76
C PHE A 57 5.72 10.19 9.06
N ARG A 58 5.36 8.92 8.90
CA ARG A 58 6.15 7.87 8.25
C ARG A 58 5.29 7.04 7.32
N ILE A 59 5.90 6.65 6.21
CA ILE A 59 5.41 5.55 5.38
C ILE A 59 5.89 4.24 6.00
N LEU A 60 4.97 3.34 6.30
CA LEU A 60 5.24 2.08 7.00
C LEU A 60 5.45 0.91 6.05
N GLY A 61 4.83 0.96 4.88
CA GLY A 61 4.89 -0.10 3.88
C GLY A 61 3.82 0.07 2.81
N LEU A 62 3.86 -0.81 1.83
CA LEU A 62 2.79 -0.94 0.85
C LEU A 62 1.56 -1.54 1.53
N GLN A 63 0.40 -0.95 1.25
CA GLN A 63 -0.87 -1.46 1.74
C GLN A 63 -1.63 -2.14 0.62
N GLN A 64 -1.74 -1.50 -0.55
CA GLN A 64 -2.41 -2.10 -1.71
C GLN A 64 -1.79 -1.69 -3.06
N VAL A 65 -2.03 -2.50 -4.08
CA VAL A 65 -1.84 -2.17 -5.49
C VAL A 65 -3.16 -2.40 -6.20
N ALA A 66 -3.72 -1.33 -6.77
CA ALA A 66 -4.99 -1.42 -7.45
C ALA A 66 -4.81 -1.59 -8.96
N ILE A 67 -5.51 -2.57 -9.51
CA ILE A 67 -5.40 -3.00 -10.89
C ILE A 67 -6.77 -2.91 -11.55
N GLY A 68 -6.88 -2.02 -12.53
CA GLY A 68 -8.11 -1.73 -13.25
C GLY A 68 -8.23 -2.48 -14.57
N ALA A 69 -9.42 -2.97 -14.88
CA ALA A 69 -9.81 -3.43 -16.20
C ALA A 69 -11.29 -3.14 -16.48
N PRO A 70 -11.74 -3.08 -17.75
CA PRO A 70 -13.16 -2.95 -18.06
C PRO A 70 -14.01 -4.15 -17.60
N ASP A 71 -13.40 -5.32 -17.40
CA ASP A 71 -14.07 -6.55 -16.96
C ASP A 71 -13.20 -7.27 -15.92
N ARG A 72 -13.64 -7.28 -14.66
CA ARG A 72 -12.94 -7.90 -13.53
C ARG A 72 -12.83 -9.40 -13.67
N ARG A 73 -13.71 -10.08 -14.43
CA ARG A 73 -13.63 -11.54 -14.63
C ARG A 73 -12.32 -11.97 -15.30
N ARG A 74 -11.77 -11.11 -16.18
CA ARG A 74 -10.46 -11.36 -16.79
C ARG A 74 -9.33 -11.20 -15.79
N LEU A 75 -9.46 -10.28 -14.84
CA LEU A 75 -8.52 -10.14 -13.74
C LEU A 75 -8.63 -11.35 -12.81
N HIS A 76 -9.82 -11.74 -12.38
CA HIS A 76 -10.05 -12.93 -11.56
C HIS A 76 -9.41 -14.18 -12.18
N ALA A 77 -9.69 -14.45 -13.47
CA ALA A 77 -9.13 -15.60 -14.16
C ALA A 77 -7.60 -15.63 -14.15
N LEU A 78 -6.92 -14.47 -14.21
CA LEU A 78 -5.47 -14.42 -14.13
C LEU A 78 -4.96 -14.49 -12.69
N TRP A 79 -5.40 -13.55 -11.85
CA TRP A 79 -4.82 -13.30 -10.54
C TRP A 79 -5.26 -14.33 -9.50
N VAL A 80 -6.52 -14.78 -9.58
CA VAL A 80 -7.07 -15.78 -8.65
C VAL A 80 -6.90 -17.19 -9.23
N ASP A 81 -7.49 -17.49 -10.39
CA ASP A 81 -7.51 -18.87 -10.90
C ASP A 81 -6.12 -19.38 -11.33
N LEU A 82 -5.35 -18.56 -12.08
CA LEU A 82 -4.05 -18.99 -12.61
C LEU A 82 -2.89 -18.74 -11.66
N LEU A 83 -2.83 -17.58 -11.02
CA LEU A 83 -1.76 -17.24 -10.08
C LEU A 83 -2.02 -17.74 -8.65
N GLY A 84 -3.27 -18.11 -8.32
CA GLY A 84 -3.62 -18.69 -7.02
C GLY A 84 -3.65 -17.69 -5.87
N ILE A 85 -3.82 -16.40 -6.15
CA ILE A 85 -3.87 -15.37 -5.10
C ILE A 85 -5.23 -15.43 -4.39
N GLU A 86 -5.19 -15.40 -3.07
CA GLU A 86 -6.38 -15.56 -2.24
C GLU A 86 -7.31 -14.34 -2.35
N PRO A 87 -8.58 -14.53 -2.77
CA PRO A 87 -9.60 -13.50 -2.66
C PRO A 87 -10.06 -13.40 -1.20
N VAL A 88 -10.11 -12.19 -0.65
CA VAL A 88 -10.42 -11.93 0.77
C VAL A 88 -11.65 -11.05 0.96
N GLY A 89 -12.17 -10.44 -0.09
CA GLY A 89 -13.36 -9.60 -0.01
C GLY A 89 -13.86 -9.10 -1.35
N LEU A 90 -15.07 -8.56 -1.33
CA LEU A 90 -15.69 -7.84 -2.43
C LEU A 90 -16.13 -6.47 -1.90
N PHE A 91 -15.99 -5.44 -2.73
CA PHE A 91 -16.44 -4.10 -2.42
C PHE A 91 -17.04 -3.44 -3.67
N ALA A 92 -18.08 -2.63 -3.47
CA ALA A 92 -18.67 -1.85 -4.56
C ALA A 92 -19.09 -0.47 -4.06
N SER A 93 -18.85 0.55 -4.88
CA SER A 93 -19.21 1.93 -4.58
C SER A 93 -19.64 2.65 -5.86
N GLU A 94 -20.94 2.96 -5.95
CA GLU A 94 -21.49 3.79 -7.04
C GLU A 94 -20.84 5.18 -7.06
N ARG A 95 -20.58 5.75 -5.88
CA ARG A 95 -19.94 7.07 -5.73
C ARG A 95 -18.55 7.10 -6.35
N GLU A 96 -17.77 6.03 -6.18
CA GLU A 96 -16.40 5.93 -6.69
C GLU A 96 -16.35 5.20 -8.05
N ASN A 97 -17.51 4.85 -8.62
CA ASN A 97 -17.67 4.09 -9.87
C ASN A 97 -16.80 2.82 -9.91
N VAL A 98 -16.87 1.99 -8.87
CA VAL A 98 -16.02 0.80 -8.72
C VAL A 98 -16.78 -0.42 -8.20
N ASP A 99 -16.53 -1.57 -8.81
CA ASP A 99 -16.80 -2.93 -8.30
C ASP A 99 -15.45 -3.65 -8.28
N GLU A 100 -15.02 -4.06 -7.10
CA GLU A 100 -13.70 -4.65 -6.89
C GLU A 100 -13.71 -5.94 -6.07
N GLU A 101 -12.73 -6.78 -6.38
CA GLU A 101 -12.38 -7.97 -5.63
C GLU A 101 -11.01 -7.77 -5.02
N ILE A 102 -11.02 -7.78 -3.69
CA ILE A 102 -9.84 -7.58 -2.88
C ILE A 102 -9.18 -8.94 -2.77
N CYS A 103 -7.96 -9.03 -3.25
CA CYS A 103 -7.09 -10.18 -3.08
C CYS A 103 -5.95 -9.83 -2.11
N ALA A 104 -5.27 -10.81 -1.54
CA ALA A 104 -4.13 -10.53 -0.66
C ALA A 104 -2.95 -11.48 -0.86
N VAL A 105 -1.76 -10.93 -0.65
CA VAL A 105 -0.49 -11.66 -0.59
C VAL A 105 0.28 -11.30 0.68
N GLY A 106 1.13 -12.22 1.14
CA GLY A 106 1.91 -12.02 2.36
C GLY A 106 1.09 -12.16 3.63
N HIS A 107 1.72 -11.88 4.78
CA HIS A 107 1.13 -12.13 6.10
C HIS A 107 1.54 -11.07 7.12
N GLY A 108 0.65 -10.81 8.09
CA GLY A 108 0.90 -9.84 9.17
C GLY A 108 1.28 -8.46 8.63
N ALA A 109 2.38 -7.89 9.12
CA ALA A 109 2.87 -6.57 8.70
C ALA A 109 3.37 -6.50 7.24
N ALA A 110 3.57 -7.64 6.58
CA ALA A 110 3.95 -7.71 5.17
C ALA A 110 2.76 -8.07 4.25
N ARG A 111 1.54 -8.13 4.79
CA ARG A 111 0.34 -8.37 3.99
C ARG A 111 0.05 -7.14 3.11
N VAL A 112 -0.15 -7.39 1.82
CA VAL A 112 -0.47 -6.39 0.81
C VAL A 112 -1.72 -6.83 0.07
N GLU A 113 -2.64 -5.89 -0.16
CA GLU A 113 -3.85 -6.11 -0.95
C GLU A 113 -3.59 -5.88 -2.44
N ILE A 114 -4.28 -6.65 -3.27
CA ILE A 114 -4.31 -6.47 -4.73
C ILE A 114 -5.78 -6.26 -5.08
N ASP A 115 -6.13 -5.02 -5.40
CA ASP A 115 -7.53 -4.63 -5.63
C ASP A 115 -7.82 -4.74 -7.12
N LEU A 116 -8.58 -5.77 -7.50
CA LEU A 116 -8.96 -6.00 -8.89
C LEU A 116 -10.24 -5.23 -9.18
N MET A 117 -10.14 -4.11 -9.89
CA MET A 117 -11.23 -3.16 -10.09
C MET A 117 -11.83 -3.23 -11.50
N GLN A 118 -13.14 -3.08 -11.57
CA GLN A 118 -13.86 -2.68 -12.79
C GLN A 118 -14.78 -1.48 -12.50
N PRO A 119 -15.10 -0.65 -13.51
CA PRO A 119 -16.12 0.38 -13.34
C PRO A 119 -17.51 -0.25 -13.23
N ILE A 120 -18.40 0.37 -12.44
CA ILE A 120 -19.84 0.02 -12.44
C ILE A 120 -20.48 0.51 -13.74
N ASP A 121 -20.21 1.76 -14.12
CA ASP A 121 -20.55 2.35 -15.40
C ASP A 121 -19.26 2.74 -16.15
N PRO A 122 -18.92 2.04 -17.26
CA PRO A 122 -17.74 2.36 -18.07
C PRO A 122 -17.72 3.79 -18.64
N ALA A 123 -18.88 4.44 -18.78
CA ALA A 123 -18.99 5.81 -19.27
C ALA A 123 -18.86 6.86 -18.15
N ALA A 124 -18.99 6.47 -16.89
CA ALA A 124 -18.91 7.36 -15.75
C ALA A 124 -17.46 7.64 -15.29
N ARG A 125 -17.31 8.61 -14.39
CA ARG A 125 -16.06 8.90 -13.69
C ARG A 125 -16.24 8.66 -12.19
N PRO A 126 -15.20 8.21 -11.47
CA PRO A 126 -13.83 7.88 -11.93
C PRO A 126 -13.73 6.71 -12.92
N ALA A 127 -12.73 6.71 -13.80
CA ALA A 127 -12.43 5.56 -14.65
C ALA A 127 -11.39 4.67 -13.99
N VAL A 128 -11.83 3.83 -13.06
CA VAL A 128 -10.95 2.94 -12.27
C VAL A 128 -10.16 1.93 -13.11
N HIS A 129 -10.58 1.70 -14.35
CA HIS A 129 -9.88 0.85 -15.32
C HIS A 129 -8.73 1.55 -16.07
N GLU A 130 -8.56 2.87 -15.90
CA GLU A 130 -7.57 3.66 -16.61
C GLU A 130 -6.78 4.59 -15.67
N PRO A 131 -5.45 4.40 -15.55
CA PRO A 131 -4.63 3.34 -16.14
C PRO A 131 -4.88 1.95 -15.51
N ALA A 132 -4.39 0.90 -16.17
CA ALA A 132 -4.54 -0.49 -15.70
C ALA A 132 -3.81 -0.76 -14.37
N LEU A 133 -2.61 -0.22 -14.17
CA LEU A 133 -2.03 -0.07 -12.83
C LEU A 133 -2.55 1.25 -12.26
N ASN A 134 -3.68 1.19 -11.57
CA ASN A 134 -4.47 2.37 -11.27
C ASN A 134 -3.81 3.26 -10.20
N HIS A 135 -3.50 2.68 -9.04
CA HIS A 135 -2.83 3.37 -7.96
C HIS A 135 -2.04 2.41 -7.06
N VAL A 136 -1.18 2.99 -6.24
CA VAL A 136 -0.48 2.31 -5.14
C VAL A 136 -0.87 2.97 -3.82
N GLY A 137 -1.20 2.15 -2.82
CA GLY A 137 -1.56 2.59 -1.48
C GLY A 137 -0.46 2.31 -0.48
N PHE A 138 -0.19 3.28 0.40
CA PHE A 138 0.81 3.16 1.44
C PHE A 138 0.20 3.29 2.83
N TRP A 139 0.63 2.44 3.75
CA TRP A 139 0.38 2.63 5.17
C TRP A 139 1.13 3.85 5.69
N VAL A 140 0.41 4.70 6.44
CA VAL A 140 0.92 5.90 7.11
C VAL A 140 0.61 5.84 8.59
N ASP A 141 1.59 6.15 9.45
CA ASP A 141 1.38 6.13 10.91
C ASP A 141 0.47 7.26 11.42
N ASP A 142 0.58 8.46 10.87
CA ASP A 142 -0.30 9.60 11.12
C ASP A 142 -0.70 10.28 9.81
N LEU A 143 -1.86 9.92 9.29
CA LEU A 143 -2.38 10.43 8.03
C LEU A 143 -2.72 11.93 8.11
N ARG A 144 -3.21 12.41 9.26
CA ARG A 144 -3.57 13.84 9.41
C ARG A 144 -2.31 14.70 9.40
N ALA A 145 -1.30 14.31 10.18
CA ALA A 145 0.00 14.99 10.17
C ALA A 145 0.67 14.91 8.79
N ALA A 146 0.50 13.81 8.06
CA ALA A 146 0.96 13.68 6.68
C ALA A 146 0.30 14.68 5.74
N VAL A 147 -1.03 14.76 5.77
CA VAL A 147 -1.80 15.67 4.92
C VAL A 147 -1.43 17.12 5.21
N ASP A 148 -1.36 17.52 6.49
CA ASP A 148 -1.03 18.90 6.88
C ASP A 148 0.39 19.28 6.41
N TRP A 149 1.37 18.41 6.67
CA TRP A 149 2.76 18.67 6.31
C TRP A 149 2.96 18.70 4.79
N LEU A 150 2.37 17.77 4.05
CA LEU A 150 2.49 17.71 2.59
C LEU A 150 1.75 18.87 1.91
N THR A 151 0.59 19.28 2.46
CA THR A 151 -0.12 20.48 1.99
C THR A 151 0.73 21.74 2.16
N ALA A 152 1.39 21.89 3.32
CA ALA A 152 2.31 23.00 3.57
C ALA A 152 3.53 23.01 2.64
N LYS A 153 3.89 21.86 2.04
CA LYS A 153 4.92 21.74 1.00
C LYS A 153 4.39 21.99 -0.42
N GLY A 154 3.11 22.30 -0.58
CA GLY A 154 2.49 22.55 -1.88
C GLY A 154 2.17 21.28 -2.66
N LEU A 155 1.95 20.15 -1.98
CA LEU A 155 1.49 18.92 -2.62
C LEU A 155 0.02 19.04 -3.05
N ARG A 156 -0.27 18.59 -4.27
CA ARG A 156 -1.63 18.47 -4.80
C ARG A 156 -2.28 17.16 -4.36
N PHE A 157 -3.27 17.25 -3.48
CA PHE A 157 -4.19 16.15 -3.21
C PHE A 157 -5.32 16.06 -4.26
N ALA A 158 -5.84 14.85 -4.47
CA ALA A 158 -7.06 14.64 -5.22
C ALA A 158 -8.28 15.10 -4.39
N PRO A 159 -9.42 15.41 -5.03
CA PRO A 159 -10.63 15.81 -4.32
C PRO A 159 -11.12 14.73 -3.34
N GLY A 160 -11.81 15.15 -2.29
CA GLY A 160 -12.49 14.24 -1.34
C GLY A 160 -11.91 14.22 0.08
N GLY A 161 -10.69 14.74 0.27
CA GLY A 161 -10.04 14.81 1.59
C GLY A 161 -9.83 13.44 2.22
N ILE A 162 -9.63 13.42 3.54
CA ILE A 162 -9.58 12.18 4.32
C ILE A 162 -10.99 11.61 4.43
N ARG A 163 -11.18 10.35 4.01
CA ARG A 163 -12.46 9.63 4.06
C ARG A 163 -12.25 8.14 4.30
N ARG A 164 -13.32 7.39 4.54
CA ARG A 164 -13.26 5.93 4.69
C ARG A 164 -13.04 5.24 3.33
N GLY A 165 -12.02 4.38 3.23
CA GLY A 165 -11.75 3.53 2.06
C GLY A 165 -12.42 2.15 2.16
N ALA A 166 -12.20 1.30 1.14
CA ALA A 166 -12.85 -0.01 0.98
C ALA A 166 -12.56 -0.99 2.15
N SER A 167 -11.29 -1.06 2.57
CA SER A 167 -10.84 -1.90 3.70
C SER A 167 -11.16 -1.26 5.07
N GLY A 168 -11.97 -0.20 5.12
CA GLY A 168 -12.44 0.41 6.35
C GLY A 168 -11.39 1.25 7.08
N HIS A 169 -10.34 1.70 6.40
CA HIS A 169 -9.35 2.64 6.93
C HIS A 169 -9.62 4.07 6.45
N ASP A 170 -9.06 5.05 7.14
CA ASP A 170 -9.10 6.43 6.65
C ASP A 170 -8.04 6.62 5.57
N VAL A 171 -8.42 7.25 4.46
CA VAL A 171 -7.59 7.35 3.24
C VAL A 171 -7.67 8.74 2.62
N CYS A 172 -6.62 9.14 1.93
CA CYS A 172 -6.63 10.28 1.01
C CYS A 172 -5.73 9.98 -0.20
N PHE A 173 -5.88 10.75 -1.28
CA PHE A 173 -5.16 10.49 -2.53
C PHE A 173 -4.34 11.70 -2.96
N ILE A 174 -3.13 11.46 -3.46
CA ILE A 174 -2.28 12.44 -4.11
C ILE A 174 -2.63 12.45 -5.60
N HIS A 175 -2.91 13.62 -6.16
CA HIS A 175 -3.35 13.72 -7.54
C HIS A 175 -2.18 13.44 -8.51
N PRO A 176 -2.35 12.60 -9.54
CA PRO A 176 -1.25 12.20 -10.43
C PRO A 176 -0.73 13.34 -11.32
N ARG A 177 -1.61 14.28 -11.70
CA ARG A 177 -1.28 15.38 -12.61
C ARG A 177 -0.94 16.68 -11.88
N PRO A 178 -0.05 17.54 -12.43
CA PRO A 178 0.21 18.88 -11.90
C PRO A 178 -0.98 19.82 -12.08
N ALA A 179 -1.01 20.91 -11.31
CA ALA A 179 -1.93 22.04 -11.47
C ALA A 179 -1.26 23.35 -11.02
N GLU A 180 -1.75 24.47 -11.54
CA GLU A 180 -1.32 25.80 -11.10
C GLU A 180 -1.54 25.98 -9.59
N GLY A 181 -0.58 26.62 -8.91
CA GLY A 181 -0.61 26.83 -7.46
C GLY A 181 -0.08 25.66 -6.61
N PHE A 182 0.29 24.53 -7.21
CA PHE A 182 0.89 23.39 -6.51
C PHE A 182 2.35 23.17 -6.96
N THR A 183 3.22 22.90 -5.99
CA THR A 183 4.65 22.62 -6.22
C THR A 183 4.89 21.16 -6.56
N HIS A 184 4.08 20.24 -6.01
CA HIS A 184 4.28 18.80 -6.13
C HIS A 184 2.99 18.07 -6.50
N CYS A 185 3.11 16.93 -7.18
CA CYS A 185 2.01 16.02 -7.46
C CYS A 185 2.50 14.56 -7.42
N GLY A 186 1.65 13.62 -7.82
CA GLY A 186 1.99 12.19 -7.90
C GLY A 186 2.85 11.80 -9.12
N GLU A 187 3.31 12.78 -9.91
CA GLU A 187 4.22 12.58 -11.06
C GLU A 187 3.75 11.48 -12.04
N GLY A 188 2.45 11.48 -12.36
CA GLY A 188 1.81 10.51 -13.24
C GLY A 188 1.21 9.29 -12.54
N VAL A 189 1.45 9.12 -11.23
CA VAL A 189 0.93 8.00 -10.44
C VAL A 189 -0.12 8.51 -9.44
N LEU A 190 -1.29 7.88 -9.42
CA LEU A 190 -2.26 8.10 -8.34
C LEU A 190 -1.72 7.35 -7.11
N ILE A 191 -1.55 8.06 -6.00
CA ILE A 191 -0.99 7.49 -4.77
C ILE A 191 -2.01 7.65 -3.66
N GLU A 192 -2.30 6.56 -2.97
CA GLU A 192 -3.17 6.55 -1.81
C GLU A 192 -2.34 6.50 -0.52
N LEU A 193 -2.75 7.32 0.46
CA LEU A 193 -2.21 7.30 1.81
C LEU A 193 -3.30 6.77 2.74
N VAL A 194 -2.98 5.68 3.42
CA VAL A 194 -3.93 4.91 4.25
C VAL A 194 -3.47 4.97 5.70
N GLN A 195 -4.35 5.40 6.60
CA GLN A 195 -4.09 5.43 8.04
C GLN A 195 -3.92 4.00 8.57
N ALA A 196 -2.74 3.70 9.09
CA ALA A 196 -2.46 2.45 9.75
C ALA A 196 -3.34 2.26 11.00
N PRO A 197 -3.76 1.02 11.32
CA PRO A 197 -4.48 0.72 12.55
C PRO A 197 -3.64 1.05 13.79
N ALA A 198 -4.31 1.44 14.88
CA ALA A 198 -3.70 1.84 16.15
C ALA A 198 -3.01 0.69 16.90
#